data_AF-A0A3A9P4R1-F1
#
_entry.id   AF-A0A3A9P4R1-F1
#
_cell.length_a   1.000
_cell.length_b   1.000
_cell.length_c   1.000
_cell.angle_alpha   90.00
_cell.angle_beta   90.00
_cell.angle_gamma   90.00
#
_symmetry.space_group_name_H-M   'P 1'
#
loop_
_entity.id
_entity.type
_entity.pdbx_description
1 polymer ?
#
loop_
_entity_poly.entity_id
_entity_poly.type
_entity_poly.pdbx_seq_one_letter_code
_entity_poly.pdbx_strand_id
1 'polypeptide(L)'
;MKLTPKPNKQANIWYKNYMVLIFVIGLPVLVVVICLFFIFYSIKIQDSTVRDDWYMDGKTLYQDSSRDQLAHDLGVFGVMRLSWHANTTDIRFELNYPTQNLSTQNFHNDTPLTYPDELSVHISHATDDTKDRDFTIVHQKDNVYVGKVQLDDTPAKYYLQISSPKPQNWRLIQHENLPKSNIIFLPLSSFDEERRILPDQRNKRPSAKP
;
A
#
# COMPACT_ATOMS: atom_id res chain seq x y z
N MET A 1 52.05 -42.75 70.76
CA MET A 1 50.63 -42.33 70.58
C MET A 1 50.49 -41.77 69.17
N LYS A 2 49.93 -42.53 68.22
CA LYS A 2 49.76 -42.08 66.82
C LYS A 2 48.44 -41.33 66.70
N LEU A 3 48.50 -40.04 66.36
CA LEU A 3 47.34 -39.21 66.04
C LEU A 3 46.91 -39.52 64.60
N THR A 4 45.75 -40.12 64.41
CA THR A 4 45.13 -40.28 63.09
C THR A 4 44.39 -38.99 62.72
N PRO A 5 44.67 -38.36 61.57
CA PRO A 5 43.96 -37.15 61.15
C PRO A 5 42.51 -37.48 60.79
N LYS A 6 41.58 -36.65 61.26
CA LYS A 6 40.14 -36.75 60.98
C LYS A 6 39.88 -36.36 59.52
N PRO A 7 39.09 -37.12 58.74
CA PRO A 7 38.81 -36.76 57.36
C PRO A 7 38.03 -35.44 57.31
N ASN A 8 38.58 -34.45 56.58
CA ASN A 8 37.92 -33.20 56.26
C ASN A 8 36.65 -33.53 55.43
N LYS A 9 35.47 -33.20 55.98
CA LYS A 9 34.20 -33.26 55.26
C LYS A 9 34.29 -32.27 54.10
N GLN A 10 34.51 -32.78 52.88
CA GLN A 10 34.59 -31.96 51.66
C GLN A 10 33.41 -30.99 51.63
N ALA A 11 33.73 -29.69 51.62
CA ALA A 11 32.73 -28.63 51.55
C ALA A 11 31.89 -28.82 50.29
N ASN A 12 30.56 -28.83 50.45
CA ASN A 12 29.63 -29.03 49.35
C ASN A 12 29.80 -27.87 48.35
N ILE A 13 30.23 -28.18 47.13
CA ILE A 13 30.59 -27.19 46.14
C ILE A 13 29.30 -26.62 45.53
N TRP A 14 29.03 -25.34 45.75
CA TRP A 14 27.72 -24.71 45.54
C TRP A 14 27.11 -24.91 44.14
N TYR A 15 27.93 -24.84 43.07
CA TYR A 15 27.46 -24.99 41.68
C TYR A 15 27.11 -26.44 41.30
N LYS A 16 27.44 -27.42 42.15
CA LYS A 16 27.04 -28.82 41.98
C LYS A 16 25.72 -29.13 42.67
N ASN A 17 25.19 -28.20 43.46
CA ASN A 17 23.91 -28.36 44.11
C ASN A 17 22.77 -28.16 43.08
N TYR A 18 22.00 -29.21 42.86
CA TYR A 18 20.86 -29.23 41.94
C TYR A 18 19.87 -28.09 42.19
N MET A 19 19.62 -27.73 43.45
CA MET A 19 18.72 -26.62 43.78
C MET A 19 19.25 -25.26 43.29
N VAL A 20 20.57 -25.03 43.40
CA VAL A 20 21.19 -23.79 42.95
C VAL A 20 21.21 -23.73 41.42
N LEU A 21 21.57 -24.84 40.76
CA LEU A 21 21.56 -24.92 39.30
C LEU A 21 20.18 -24.62 38.70
N ILE A 22 19.10 -25.12 39.30
CA ILE A 22 17.74 -24.91 38.75
C ILE A 22 17.15 -23.57 39.15
N PHE A 23 17.10 -23.25 40.44
CA PHE A 23 16.36 -22.07 40.89
C PHE A 23 17.16 -20.78 40.75
N VAL A 24 18.48 -20.82 40.96
CA VAL A 24 19.31 -19.62 40.95
C VAL A 24 19.87 -19.34 39.55
N ILE A 25 20.14 -20.36 38.75
CA ILE A 25 20.69 -20.20 37.40
C ILE A 25 19.66 -20.53 36.33
N GLY A 26 19.02 -21.70 36.41
CA GLY A 26 18.07 -22.19 35.40
C GLY A 26 16.88 -21.26 35.20
N LEU A 27 16.24 -20.82 36.29
CA LEU A 27 15.05 -19.96 36.21
C LEU A 27 15.38 -18.58 35.61
N PRO A 28 16.43 -17.85 36.04
CA PRO A 28 16.81 -16.60 35.36
C PRO A 28 17.19 -16.79 33.88
N VAL A 29 17.92 -17.86 33.55
CA VAL A 29 18.27 -18.16 32.15
C VAL A 29 17.00 -18.42 31.33
N LEU A 30 16.05 -19.18 31.86
CA LEU A 30 14.77 -19.43 31.20
C LEU A 30 14.00 -18.13 30.97
N VAL A 31 13.95 -17.23 31.95
CA VAL A 31 13.29 -15.92 31.82
C VAL A 31 13.96 -15.11 30.70
N VAL A 32 15.29 -15.06 30.64
CA VAL A 32 16.01 -14.36 29.56
C VAL A 32 15.67 -14.94 28.19
N VAL A 33 15.66 -16.27 28.06
CA VAL A 33 15.30 -16.94 26.80
C VAL A 33 13.86 -16.62 26.39
N ILE A 34 12.91 -16.64 27.33
CA ILE A 34 11.50 -16.31 27.07
C ILE A 34 11.36 -14.84 26.67
N CYS A 35 12.04 -13.92 27.34
CA CYS A 35 12.03 -12.49 26.97
C CYS A 35 12.58 -12.27 25.56
N LEU A 36 13.70 -12.92 25.21
CA LEU A 36 14.26 -12.85 23.86
C LEU A 36 13.31 -13.44 22.81
N PHE A 37 12.65 -14.55 23.13
CA PHE A 37 11.61 -15.14 22.27
C PHE A 37 10.47 -14.15 22.03
N PHE A 38 9.94 -13.50 23.08
CA PHE A 38 8.88 -12.50 22.93
C PHE A 38 9.33 -11.27 22.13
N ILE A 39 10.57 -10.81 22.31
CA ILE A 39 11.14 -9.72 21.51
C ILE A 39 11.17 -10.12 20.03
N PHE A 40 11.70 -11.31 19.72
CA PHE A 40 11.75 -11.81 18.35
C PHE A 40 10.35 -12.00 17.75
N TYR A 41 9.43 -12.59 18.51
CA TYR A 41 8.05 -12.82 18.10
C TYR A 41 7.32 -11.50 17.82
N SER A 42 7.50 -10.50 18.69
CA SER A 42 6.89 -9.16 18.54
C SER A 42 7.42 -8.42 17.31
N ILE A 43 8.72 -8.56 16.98
CA ILE A 43 9.28 -7.97 15.75
C ILE A 43 8.76 -8.69 14.50
N LYS A 44 8.46 -10.00 14.58
CA LYS A 44 7.99 -10.80 13.45
C LYS A 44 6.49 -10.67 13.18
N ILE A 45 5.68 -10.49 14.21
CA ILE A 45 4.22 -10.40 14.15
C ILE A 45 3.82 -8.98 14.57
N GLN A 46 4.25 -8.04 13.76
CA GLN A 46 3.69 -6.69 13.80
C GLN A 46 2.39 -6.73 12.99
N ASP A 47 1.28 -6.29 13.58
CA ASP A 47 0.09 -5.97 12.79
C ASP A 47 0.50 -4.91 11.76
N SER A 48 0.07 -5.07 10.50
CA SER A 48 0.22 -4.01 9.50
C SER A 48 -0.53 -2.77 10.02
N THR A 49 0.20 -1.76 10.49
CA THR A 49 -0.40 -0.49 10.89
C THR A 49 -0.92 0.21 9.64
N VAL A 50 -1.96 1.04 9.81
CA VAL A 50 -2.38 1.99 8.76
C VAL A 50 -1.13 2.75 8.30
N ARG A 51 -0.79 2.66 7.02
CA ARG A 51 0.38 3.27 6.35
C ARG A 51 1.02 4.41 7.17
N ASP A 52 2.15 4.11 7.82
CA ASP A 52 2.89 5.08 8.66
C ASP A 52 3.37 6.30 7.85
N ASP A 53 3.40 6.18 6.53
CA ASP A 53 3.84 7.19 5.58
C ASP A 53 2.83 8.32 5.32
N TRP A 54 1.63 8.29 5.93
CA TRP A 54 0.57 9.28 5.67
C TRP A 54 1.04 10.74 5.80
N TYR A 55 1.99 11.02 6.70
CA TYR A 55 2.54 12.36 6.91
C TYR A 55 3.48 12.81 5.79
N MET A 56 4.23 11.88 5.19
CA MET A 56 5.09 12.14 4.03
C MET A 56 4.27 12.16 2.74
N ASP A 57 3.21 11.35 2.66
CA ASP A 57 2.25 11.33 1.55
C ASP A 57 1.64 12.71 1.30
N GLY A 58 1.36 13.49 2.36
CA GLY A 58 0.82 14.84 2.20
C GLY A 58 1.70 15.80 1.41
N LYS A 59 3.04 15.62 1.41
CA LYS A 59 3.98 16.45 0.64
C LYS A 59 4.20 15.94 -0.78
N THR A 60 4.21 14.62 -0.96
CA THR A 60 4.34 13.99 -2.28
C THR A 60 3.04 14.09 -3.08
N LEU A 61 1.88 14.19 -2.41
CA LEU A 61 0.56 14.37 -3.04
C LEU A 61 0.51 15.61 -3.95
N TYR A 62 1.10 16.74 -3.53
CA TYR A 62 1.16 17.94 -4.36
C TYR A 62 2.14 17.82 -5.53
N GLN A 63 3.19 16.99 -5.42
CA GLN A 63 4.12 16.75 -6.53
C GLN A 63 3.52 15.77 -7.56
N ASP A 64 2.64 14.87 -7.11
CA ASP A 64 2.05 13.82 -7.94
C ASP A 64 0.67 14.19 -8.54
N SER A 65 0.04 15.28 -8.08
CA SER A 65 -1.28 15.73 -8.58
C SER A 65 -1.25 16.10 -10.07
N SER A 66 -0.09 16.42 -10.64
CA SER A 66 0.09 16.70 -12.07
C SER A 66 -0.39 15.57 -12.98
N ARG A 67 -0.30 14.31 -12.52
CA ARG A 67 -0.72 13.13 -13.29
C ARG A 67 -2.23 12.96 -13.30
N ASP A 68 -2.87 13.31 -12.19
CA ASP A 68 -4.32 13.28 -12.06
C ASP A 68 -4.95 14.47 -12.80
N GLN A 69 -4.32 15.65 -12.73
CA GLN A 69 -4.66 16.81 -13.56
C GLN A 69 -4.55 16.46 -15.04
N LEU A 70 -3.47 15.80 -15.46
CA LEU A 70 -3.31 15.40 -16.85
C LEU A 70 -4.39 14.41 -17.29
N ALA A 71 -4.77 13.45 -16.44
CA ALA A 71 -5.88 12.55 -16.75
C ALA A 71 -7.20 13.30 -16.94
N HIS A 72 -7.42 14.36 -16.15
CA HIS A 72 -8.56 15.27 -16.25
C HIS A 72 -8.53 16.12 -17.51
N ASP A 73 -7.41 16.78 -17.81
CA ASP A 73 -7.22 17.60 -19.01
C ASP A 73 -7.40 16.79 -20.30
N LEU A 74 -6.97 15.53 -20.28
CA LEU A 74 -7.14 14.58 -21.38
C LEU A 74 -8.56 13.99 -21.44
N GLY A 75 -9.35 14.14 -20.37
CA GLY A 75 -10.67 13.55 -20.22
C GLY A 75 -10.65 12.01 -20.27
N VAL A 76 -9.56 11.38 -19.82
CA VAL A 76 -9.41 9.92 -19.87
C VAL A 76 -10.37 9.27 -18.89
N PHE A 77 -11.14 8.28 -19.34
CA PHE A 77 -11.99 7.49 -18.46
C PHE A 77 -11.91 6.02 -18.83
N GLY A 78 -12.32 5.13 -17.93
CA GLY A 78 -12.27 3.72 -18.25
C GLY A 78 -13.19 2.86 -17.41
N VAL A 79 -13.41 1.64 -17.88
CA VAL A 79 -14.21 0.66 -17.17
C VAL A 79 -13.37 -0.59 -16.97
N MET A 80 -13.15 -0.96 -15.71
CA MET A 80 -12.51 -2.20 -15.35
C MET A 80 -13.56 -3.25 -15.02
N ARG A 81 -13.43 -4.41 -15.65
CA ARG A 81 -14.24 -5.59 -15.40
C ARG A 81 -13.38 -6.68 -14.76
N LEU A 82 -13.83 -7.17 -13.62
CA LEU A 82 -13.18 -8.22 -12.84
C LEU A 82 -14.01 -9.49 -12.93
N SER A 83 -13.40 -10.56 -13.44
CA SER A 83 -13.99 -11.91 -13.47
C SER A 83 -13.31 -12.77 -12.42
N TRP A 84 -14.05 -13.06 -11.35
CA TRP A 84 -13.54 -13.75 -10.16
C TRP A 84 -13.55 -15.28 -10.39
N HIS A 85 -12.38 -15.91 -10.24
CA HIS A 85 -12.21 -17.37 -10.24
C HIS A 85 -11.52 -17.82 -8.95
N ALA A 86 -11.59 -19.12 -8.64
CA ALA A 86 -11.12 -19.66 -7.35
C ALA A 86 -9.66 -19.31 -7.01
N ASN A 87 -8.77 -19.21 -8.01
CA ASN A 87 -7.33 -18.97 -7.79
C ASN A 87 -6.81 -17.72 -8.53
N THR A 88 -7.64 -17.07 -9.35
CA THR A 88 -7.20 -15.95 -10.18
C THR A 88 -8.39 -15.05 -10.51
N THR A 89 -8.13 -13.77 -10.69
CA THR A 89 -9.10 -12.79 -11.17
C THR A 89 -8.61 -12.29 -12.52
N ASP A 90 -9.43 -12.53 -13.55
CA ASP A 90 -9.17 -12.02 -14.89
C ASP A 90 -9.64 -10.56 -14.95
N ILE A 91 -8.76 -9.68 -15.42
CA ILE A 91 -8.99 -8.25 -15.52
C ILE A 91 -9.11 -7.87 -16.98
N ARG A 92 -10.18 -7.13 -17.30
CA ARG A 92 -10.37 -6.46 -18.58
C ARG A 92 -10.63 -4.99 -18.32
N PHE A 93 -9.75 -4.12 -18.80
CA PHE A 93 -9.91 -2.67 -18.69
C PHE A 93 -10.12 -2.05 -20.06
N GLU A 94 -11.16 -1.24 -20.18
CA GLU A 94 -11.48 -0.48 -21.39
C GLU A 94 -11.14 0.99 -21.16
N LEU A 95 -10.08 1.45 -21.82
CA LEU A 95 -9.54 2.82 -21.73
C LEU A 95 -10.17 3.71 -22.80
N ASN A 96 -10.90 4.75 -22.44
CA ASN A 96 -11.56 5.61 -23.39
C ASN A 96 -11.03 7.04 -23.31
N TYR A 97 -10.85 7.62 -24.49
CA TYR A 97 -10.53 9.04 -24.66
C TYR A 97 -11.75 9.77 -25.22
N PRO A 98 -11.94 11.07 -24.92
CA PRO A 98 -13.00 11.87 -25.52
C PRO A 98 -12.88 11.87 -27.05
N THR A 99 -14.01 11.75 -27.74
CA THR A 99 -14.09 11.75 -29.21
C THR A 99 -13.45 12.99 -29.85
N GLN A 100 -13.44 14.12 -29.14
CA GLN A 100 -12.79 15.36 -29.59
C GLN A 100 -11.26 15.24 -29.68
N ASN A 101 -10.64 14.46 -28.79
CA ASN A 101 -9.19 14.24 -28.75
C ASN A 101 -8.73 13.14 -29.73
N LEU A 102 -9.63 12.21 -30.08
CA LEU A 102 -9.37 11.20 -31.12
C LEU A 102 -9.37 11.79 -32.53
N SER A 103 -10.16 12.86 -32.77
CA SER A 103 -10.27 13.50 -34.08
C SER A 103 -9.08 14.38 -34.45
N THR A 104 -8.35 14.91 -33.46
CA THR A 104 -7.19 15.78 -33.69
C THR A 104 -5.88 15.00 -33.82
N GLN A 105 -5.86 13.72 -33.42
CA GLN A 105 -4.67 12.85 -33.29
C GLN A 105 -3.50 13.47 -32.48
N ASN A 106 -3.68 14.66 -31.92
CA ASN A 106 -2.67 15.44 -31.23
C ASN A 106 -3.11 15.65 -29.77
N PHE A 107 -2.19 15.35 -28.85
CA PHE A 107 -2.26 15.63 -27.42
C PHE A 107 -2.20 17.14 -27.15
N HIS A 108 -2.51 17.53 -25.91
CA HIS A 108 -1.96 18.74 -25.32
C HIS A 108 -0.43 18.64 -25.48
N ASN A 109 0.21 19.55 -26.24
CA ASN A 109 1.64 19.53 -26.58
C ASN A 109 2.09 18.65 -27.78
N ASP A 110 1.29 18.51 -28.84
CA ASP A 110 1.67 17.91 -30.16
C ASP A 110 2.17 16.45 -30.13
N THR A 111 1.94 15.73 -29.04
CA THR A 111 2.27 14.30 -28.97
C THR A 111 1.15 13.49 -29.67
N PRO A 112 1.40 12.36 -30.36
CA PRO A 112 0.32 11.57 -30.96
C PRO A 112 -0.50 10.77 -29.93
N LEU A 113 -1.84 10.86 -29.93
CA LEU A 113 -2.73 10.11 -29.04
C LEU A 113 -2.70 8.60 -29.34
N THR A 114 -1.75 7.91 -28.73
CA THR A 114 -1.55 6.45 -28.87
C THR A 114 -1.90 5.73 -27.58
N TYR A 115 -2.64 4.63 -27.71
CA TYR A 115 -2.86 3.68 -26.62
C TYR A 115 -1.52 3.10 -26.17
N PRO A 116 -1.11 3.26 -24.90
CA PRO A 116 0.12 2.65 -24.40
C PRO A 116 0.09 1.13 -24.55
N ASP A 117 1.23 0.49 -24.80
CA ASP A 117 1.33 -0.98 -24.89
C ASP A 117 1.01 -1.66 -23.55
N GLU A 118 1.23 -0.96 -22.44
CA GLU A 118 1.02 -1.46 -21.10
C GLU A 118 0.53 -0.37 -20.16
N LEU A 119 -0.21 -0.74 -19.12
CA LEU A 119 -0.61 0.13 -18.03
C LEU A 119 -0.28 -0.53 -16.70
N SER A 120 0.24 0.25 -15.76
CA SER A 120 0.50 -0.21 -14.40
C SER A 120 -0.76 -0.07 -13.55
N VAL A 121 -1.12 -1.15 -12.85
CA VAL A 121 -2.24 -1.21 -11.92
C VAL A 121 -1.70 -1.46 -10.52
N HIS A 122 -2.12 -0.63 -9.58
CA HIS A 122 -1.82 -0.74 -8.15
C HIS A 122 -3.14 -0.85 -7.40
N ILE A 123 -3.33 -1.95 -6.68
CA ILE A 123 -4.50 -2.20 -5.84
C ILE A 123 -4.01 -2.27 -4.40
N SER A 124 -4.40 -1.30 -3.57
CA SER A 124 -4.03 -1.26 -2.15
C SER A 124 -5.24 -1.54 -1.26
N HIS A 125 -5.10 -2.42 -0.29
CA HIS A 125 -6.07 -2.66 0.75
C HIS A 125 -6.07 -1.50 1.77
N ALA A 126 -7.20 -1.28 2.44
CA ALA A 126 -7.33 -0.16 3.38
C ALA A 126 -6.44 -0.27 4.63
N THR A 127 -6.12 -1.50 5.08
CA THR A 127 -5.45 -1.74 6.38
C THR A 127 -4.43 -2.88 6.38
N ASP A 128 -4.18 -3.53 5.25
CA ASP A 128 -3.38 -4.78 5.19
C ASP A 128 -2.57 -4.79 3.91
N ASP A 129 -1.33 -4.33 3.99
CA ASP A 129 -0.41 -4.21 2.86
C ASP A 129 -0.06 -5.57 2.23
N THR A 130 -0.19 -6.67 2.97
CA THR A 130 0.02 -8.03 2.43
C THR A 130 -1.01 -8.41 1.37
N LYS A 131 -2.13 -7.66 1.30
CA LYS A 131 -3.19 -7.79 0.31
C LYS A 131 -3.04 -6.84 -0.87
N ASP A 132 -2.00 -6.01 -0.87
CA ASP A 132 -1.72 -5.09 -1.98
C ASP A 132 -1.20 -5.88 -3.18
N ARG A 133 -1.59 -5.45 -4.38
CA ARG A 133 -1.24 -6.11 -5.63
C ARG A 133 -0.81 -5.10 -6.67
N ASP A 134 0.40 -5.31 -7.16
CA ASP A 134 1.02 -4.54 -8.23
C ASP A 134 1.20 -5.43 -9.44
N PHE A 135 0.66 -4.99 -10.57
CA PHE A 135 0.75 -5.74 -11.81
C PHE A 135 0.56 -4.82 -13.01
N THR A 136 0.88 -5.35 -14.18
CA THR A 136 0.74 -4.65 -15.44
C THR A 136 -0.35 -5.32 -16.25
N ILE A 137 -1.20 -4.50 -16.88
CA ILE A 137 -2.16 -4.96 -17.89
C ILE A 137 -1.63 -4.59 -19.27
N VAL A 138 -1.75 -5.53 -20.21
CA VAL A 138 -1.17 -5.40 -21.56
C VAL A 138 -2.26 -5.03 -22.55
N HIS A 139 -1.95 -4.10 -23.44
CA HIS A 139 -2.81 -3.71 -24.54
C HIS A 139 -2.99 -4.88 -25.49
N GLN A 140 -4.23 -5.25 -25.75
CA GLN A 140 -4.54 -6.37 -26.64
C GLN A 140 -4.97 -5.86 -28.01
N LYS A 141 -6.02 -5.05 -28.04
CA LYS A 141 -6.60 -4.48 -29.26
C LYS A 141 -7.49 -3.30 -28.92
N ASP A 142 -7.57 -2.35 -29.85
CA ASP A 142 -8.45 -1.18 -29.77
C ASP A 142 -8.24 -0.41 -28.47
N ASN A 143 -9.22 -0.40 -27.57
CA ASN A 143 -9.16 0.26 -26.26
C ASN A 143 -9.03 -0.72 -25.08
N VAL A 144 -8.74 -1.99 -25.35
CA VAL A 144 -8.84 -3.07 -24.36
C VAL A 144 -7.46 -3.48 -23.85
N TYR A 145 -7.36 -3.54 -22.53
CA TYR A 145 -6.23 -4.04 -21.78
C TYR A 145 -6.62 -5.26 -20.96
N VAL A 146 -5.74 -6.24 -20.89
CA VAL A 146 -5.99 -7.49 -20.16
C VAL A 146 -4.85 -7.84 -19.21
N GLY A 147 -5.20 -8.48 -18.10
CA GLY A 147 -4.24 -8.99 -17.15
C GLY A 147 -4.87 -9.98 -16.19
N LYS A 148 -4.05 -10.55 -15.32
CA LYS A 148 -4.48 -11.50 -14.29
C LYS A 148 -3.84 -11.14 -12.97
N VAL A 149 -4.60 -11.24 -11.90
CA VAL A 149 -4.13 -10.98 -10.54
C VAL A 149 -4.77 -11.97 -9.59
N GLN A 150 -4.09 -12.31 -8.50
CA GLN A 150 -4.70 -13.05 -7.40
C GLN A 150 -5.19 -12.05 -6.36
N LEU A 151 -6.51 -11.88 -6.29
CA LEU A 151 -7.19 -11.06 -5.29
C LEU A 151 -7.93 -11.98 -4.32
N ASP A 152 -8.02 -11.54 -3.07
CA ASP A 152 -8.79 -12.22 -2.05
C ASP A 152 -10.29 -11.98 -2.30
N ASP A 153 -11.10 -13.01 -2.06
CA ASP A 153 -12.57 -12.94 -2.20
C ASP A 153 -13.26 -12.30 -0.98
N THR A 154 -12.49 -11.99 0.07
CA THR A 154 -12.99 -11.40 1.31
C THR A 154 -13.45 -9.96 1.08
N PRO A 155 -14.71 -9.61 1.41
CA PRO A 155 -15.21 -8.27 1.25
C PRO A 155 -14.40 -7.22 2.03
N ALA A 156 -13.76 -6.30 1.33
CA ALA A 156 -12.98 -5.22 1.94
C ALA A 156 -12.86 -3.99 1.03
N LYS A 157 -12.45 -2.86 1.62
CA LYS A 157 -12.22 -1.61 0.90
C LYS A 157 -10.82 -1.60 0.28
N TYR A 158 -10.77 -1.33 -1.02
CA TYR A 158 -9.54 -1.20 -1.80
C TYR A 158 -9.47 0.16 -2.51
N TYR A 159 -8.25 0.62 -2.69
CA TYR A 159 -7.87 1.76 -3.52
C TYR A 159 -7.25 1.22 -4.79
N LEU A 160 -7.79 1.62 -5.94
CA LEU A 160 -7.40 1.13 -7.25
C LEU A 160 -6.81 2.29 -8.03
N GLN A 161 -5.61 2.09 -8.55
CA GLN A 161 -4.89 3.07 -9.34
C GLN A 161 -4.48 2.44 -10.66
N ILE A 162 -4.75 3.14 -11.77
CA ILE A 162 -4.29 2.78 -13.10
C ILE A 162 -3.44 3.93 -13.61
N SER A 163 -2.26 3.63 -14.15
CA SER A 163 -1.36 4.66 -14.67
C SER A 163 -0.72 4.26 -15.98
N SER A 164 -0.57 5.26 -16.86
CA SER A 164 0.19 5.08 -18.10
C SER A 164 1.70 5.23 -17.88
N PRO A 165 2.52 4.55 -18.70
CA PRO A 165 3.95 4.80 -18.74
C PRO A 165 4.28 6.20 -19.26
N LYS A 166 5.54 6.61 -19.08
CA LYS A 166 6.08 7.82 -19.72
C LYS A 166 6.09 7.61 -21.25
N PRO A 167 5.84 8.66 -22.06
CA PRO A 167 5.81 10.08 -21.68
C PRO A 167 4.48 10.61 -21.16
N GLN A 168 3.37 9.88 -21.36
CA GLN A 168 2.03 10.37 -20.99
C GLN A 168 1.88 10.47 -19.47
N ASN A 169 2.26 9.44 -18.71
CA ASN A 169 2.29 9.46 -17.24
C ASN A 169 1.01 9.93 -16.51
N TRP A 170 -0.17 9.86 -17.14
CA TRP A 170 -1.45 10.15 -16.48
C TRP A 170 -1.80 9.04 -15.47
N ARG A 171 -2.68 9.36 -14.52
CA ARG A 171 -3.17 8.44 -13.49
C ARG A 171 -4.68 8.57 -13.29
N LEU A 172 -5.36 7.43 -13.16
CA LEU A 172 -6.75 7.32 -12.72
C LEU A 172 -6.80 6.61 -11.38
N ILE A 173 -7.62 7.12 -10.46
CA ILE A 173 -7.79 6.58 -9.11
C ILE A 173 -9.27 6.32 -8.87
N GLN A 174 -9.58 5.19 -8.23
CA GLN A 174 -10.92 4.87 -7.75
C GLN A 174 -10.80 4.10 -6.43
N HIS A 175 -11.85 4.11 -5.60
CA HIS A 175 -11.93 3.24 -4.44
C HIS A 175 -13.24 2.45 -4.47
N GLU A 176 -13.17 1.18 -4.13
CA GLU A 176 -14.31 0.27 -4.18
C GLU A 176 -14.24 -0.77 -3.08
N ASN A 177 -15.39 -1.33 -2.74
CA ASN A 177 -15.45 -2.55 -1.95
C ASN A 177 -15.36 -3.73 -2.92
N LEU A 178 -14.28 -4.51 -2.84
CA LEU A 178 -14.12 -5.77 -3.58
C LEU A 178 -14.65 -6.92 -2.72
N PRO A 179 -15.17 -8.02 -3.29
CA PRO A 179 -15.26 -8.31 -4.72
C PRO A 179 -16.37 -7.51 -5.43
N LYS A 180 -16.03 -6.90 -6.57
CA LYS A 180 -16.95 -6.14 -7.44
C LYS A 180 -16.65 -6.50 -8.89
N SER A 181 -17.67 -6.59 -9.74
CA SER A 181 -17.48 -7.01 -11.13
C SER A 181 -17.16 -5.86 -12.09
N ASN A 182 -17.70 -4.66 -11.86
CA ASN A 182 -17.54 -3.50 -12.74
C ASN A 182 -17.14 -2.28 -11.93
N ILE A 183 -16.08 -1.60 -12.35
CA ILE A 183 -15.52 -0.43 -11.68
C ILE A 183 -15.31 0.64 -12.73
N ILE A 184 -15.88 1.82 -12.50
CA ILE A 184 -15.80 2.96 -13.41
C ILE A 184 -14.72 3.91 -12.88
N PHE A 185 -13.77 4.24 -13.74
CA PHE A 185 -12.74 5.23 -13.51
C PHE A 185 -13.11 6.51 -14.26
N LEU A 186 -13.22 7.60 -13.51
CA LEU A 186 -13.43 8.94 -14.01
C LEU A 186 -12.27 9.82 -13.55
N PRO A 187 -11.91 10.87 -14.31
CA PRO A 187 -11.00 11.88 -13.79
C PRO A 187 -11.52 12.51 -12.50
N LEU A 188 -10.59 13.01 -11.68
CA LEU A 188 -10.95 13.70 -10.44
C LEU A 188 -11.70 15.01 -10.75
N SER A 189 -12.92 15.13 -10.25
CA SER A 189 -13.75 16.33 -10.45
C SER A 189 -13.24 17.56 -9.68
N SER A 190 -12.28 17.40 -8.77
CA SER A 190 -11.67 18.53 -8.04
C SER A 190 -11.01 19.54 -8.99
N PHE A 191 -10.57 19.09 -10.17
CA PHE A 191 -9.95 19.94 -11.18
C PHE A 191 -10.97 20.68 -12.06
N ASP A 192 -12.26 20.35 -12.00
CA ASP A 192 -13.32 21.16 -12.62
C ASP A 192 -13.40 22.56 -11.98
N GLU A 193 -13.01 22.66 -10.71
CA GLU A 193 -13.21 23.84 -9.85
C GLU A 193 -12.01 24.79 -9.80
N GLU A 194 -10.84 24.43 -10.34
CA GLU A 194 -9.63 25.29 -10.35
C GLU A 194 -9.81 26.61 -11.13
N ARG A 195 -10.90 26.75 -11.90
CA ARG A 195 -11.33 28.02 -12.50
C ARG A 195 -12.28 28.85 -11.63
N ARG A 196 -12.60 28.45 -10.40
CA ARG A 196 -13.26 29.29 -9.41
C ARG A 196 -12.20 29.91 -8.51
N ILE A 197 -11.98 31.21 -8.71
CA ILE A 197 -11.25 32.08 -7.78
C ILE A 197 -11.69 31.72 -6.36
N LEU A 198 -10.77 31.17 -5.54
CA LEU A 198 -11.04 30.92 -4.14
C LEU A 198 -11.57 32.23 -3.54
N PRO A 199 -12.77 32.25 -2.92
CA PRO A 199 -13.28 33.49 -2.35
C PRO A 199 -12.28 34.00 -1.31
N ASP A 200 -11.96 35.30 -1.38
CA ASP A 200 -10.99 35.93 -0.49
C ASP A 200 -11.31 35.63 0.98
N GLN A 201 -10.48 34.80 1.63
CA GLN A 201 -10.66 34.38 3.02
C GLN A 201 -10.06 35.39 4.02
N ARG A 202 -9.50 36.53 3.57
CA ARG A 202 -8.92 37.54 4.48
C ARG A 202 -9.94 38.07 5.49
N ASN A 203 -11.22 38.09 5.13
CA ASN A 203 -12.33 38.50 6.00
C ASN A 203 -12.64 37.49 7.14
N LYS A 204 -12.15 36.25 7.07
CA LYS A 204 -12.35 35.23 8.11
C LYS A 204 -11.20 35.16 9.12
N ARG A 205 -10.13 35.96 8.94
CA ARG A 205 -9.08 36.05 9.97
C ARG A 205 -9.70 36.67 11.22
N PRO A 206 -9.64 35.99 12.38
CA PRO A 206 -9.98 36.64 13.63
C PRO A 206 -9.06 37.85 13.78
N SER A 207 -9.65 39.04 13.93
CA SER A 207 -8.90 40.24 14.27
C SER A 207 -8.12 39.93 15.55
N ALA A 208 -6.79 40.00 15.47
CA ALA A 208 -5.96 39.95 16.68
C ALA A 208 -6.49 41.03 17.62
N LYS A 209 -7.06 40.63 18.76
CA LYS A 209 -7.45 41.59 19.80
C LYS A 209 -6.15 42.23 20.33
N PRO A 210 -6.16 43.56 20.56
CA PRO A 210 -5.03 44.27 21.13
C PRO A 210 -4.72 43.79 22.55
#